data_AF-A0A6A4XBG2-F1
#
_entry.id   AF-A0A6A4XBG2-F1
#
_cell.length_a   1.000
_cell.length_b   1.000
_cell.length_c   1.000
_cell.angle_alpha   90.00
_cell.angle_beta   90.00
_cell.angle_gamma   90.00
#
_symmetry.space_group_name_H-M   'P 1'
#
loop_
_entity.id
_entity.type
_entity.pdbx_description
1 polymer ?
#
loop_
_entity_poly.entity_id
_entity_poly.type
_entity_poly.pdbx_seq_one_letter_code
_entity_poly.pdbx_strand_id
1 'polypeptide(L)' 'MESLTRARARLRAYPRLLAACSTEGAAYARCVALKEGEAGKGECEKEFVVFRRCVQDAAKRLGTRY' A
#
# COMPACT_ATOMS: atom_id res chain seq x y z
N MET A 1 -6.20 -18.77 -19.29
CA MET A 1 -4.81 -18.56 -18.82
C MET A 1 -4.42 -17.08 -18.72
N GLU A 2 -4.94 -16.18 -19.58
CA GLU A 2 -4.60 -14.74 -19.53
C GLU A 2 -4.86 -14.05 -18.18
N SER A 3 -5.92 -14.44 -17.46
CA SER A 3 -6.25 -13.89 -16.14
C SER A 3 -5.13 -14.10 -15.11
N LEU A 4 -4.50 -15.28 -15.12
CA LEU A 4 -3.37 -15.62 -14.25
C LEU A 4 -2.11 -14.84 -14.64
N THR A 5 -1.85 -14.68 -15.94
CA THR A 5 -0.73 -13.88 -16.44
C THR A 5 -0.86 -12.42 -16.01
N ARG A 6 -2.05 -11.82 -16.17
CA ARG A 6 -2.32 -10.45 -15.72
C ARG A 6 -2.23 -10.32 -14.20
N ALA A 7 -2.72 -11.29 -13.44
CA ALA A 7 -2.59 -11.30 -11.98
C ALA A 7 -1.13 -11.34 -11.51
N ARG A 8 -0.30 -12.20 -12.13
CA ARG A 8 1.13 -12.28 -11.85
C ARG A 8 1.86 -10.97 -12.19
N ALA A 9 1.52 -10.33 -13.31
CA ALA A 9 2.10 -9.05 -13.68
C ALA A 9 1.80 -7.95 -12.64
N ARG A 10 0.56 -7.88 -12.14
CA ARG A 10 0.19 -6.93 -11.06
C ARG A 10 0.95 -7.18 -9.77
N LEU A 11 1.05 -8.45 -9.34
CA LEU A 11 1.80 -8.81 -8.12
C LEU A 11 3.28 -8.41 -8.24
N ARG A 12 3.89 -8.57 -9.41
CA ARG A 12 5.27 -8.13 -9.67
C ARG A 12 5.45 -6.61 -9.61
N ALA A 13 4.40 -5.83 -9.91
CA ALA A 13 4.44 -4.38 -9.80
C ALA A 13 4.28 -3.87 -8.36
N TYR A 14 3.76 -4.70 -7.45
CA TYR A 14 3.42 -4.30 -6.07
C TYR A 14 4.60 -3.77 -5.25
N PRO A 15 5.80 -4.40 -5.25
CA PRO A 15 6.95 -3.84 -4.54
C PRO A 15 7.35 -2.44 -5.02
N ARG A 16 7.22 -2.18 -6.34
CA ARG A 16 7.50 -0.87 -6.93
C ARG A 16 6.49 0.19 -6.49
N LEU A 17 5.21 -0.20 -6.38
CA LEU A 17 4.15 0.67 -5.85
C LEU A 17 4.41 1.05 -4.39
N LEU A 18 4.76 0.06 -3.56
CA LEU A 18 5.07 0.30 -2.16
C LEU A 18 6.31 1.17 -1.98
N ALA A 19 7.37 0.92 -2.76
CA ALA A 19 8.60 1.72 -2.70
C ALA A 19 8.36 3.21 -3.03
N ALA A 20 7.45 3.49 -3.97
CA ALA A 20 7.06 4.86 -4.34
C ALA A 20 6.33 5.61 -3.22
N CYS A 21 5.75 4.89 -2.26
CA CYS A 21 4.98 5.44 -1.13
C CYS A 21 5.66 5.13 0.22
N SER A 22 6.99 5.02 0.22
CA SER A 22 7.78 4.63 1.39
C SER A 22 7.66 5.62 2.54
N THR A 23 7.52 6.92 2.27
CA THR A 23 7.34 7.95 3.29
C THR A 23 6.02 7.80 4.05
N GLU A 24 4.91 7.69 3.31
CA GLU A 24 3.57 7.50 3.87
C GLU A 24 3.45 6.13 4.54
N GLY A 25 4.03 5.10 3.92
CA GLY A 25 4.10 3.75 4.49
C GLY A 25 4.86 3.71 5.81
N ALA A 26 5.98 4.43 5.92
CA ALA A 26 6.72 4.56 7.17
C ALA A 26 5.93 5.31 8.25
N ALA A 27 5.13 6.31 7.89
CA ALA A 27 4.26 7.01 8.85
C ALA A 27 3.18 6.07 9.42
N TYR A 28 2.53 5.29 8.55
CA TYR A 28 1.55 4.27 8.97
C TYR A 28 2.21 3.19 9.83
N ALA A 29 3.35 2.65 9.39
CA ALA A 29 4.09 1.63 10.13
C ALA A 29 4.53 2.12 11.53
N ARG A 30 4.96 3.38 11.66
CA ARG A 30 5.27 3.99 12.96
C ARG A 30 4.06 4.00 13.88
N CYS A 31 2.89 4.42 13.39
CA CYS A 31 1.66 4.41 14.19
C CYS A 31 1.34 2.99 14.70
N VAL A 32 1.37 1.99 13.82
CA VAL A 32 1.08 0.59 14.19
C VAL A 32 2.13 0.03 15.16
N ALA A 33 3.41 0.32 14.93
CA ALA A 33 4.50 -0.18 15.77
C ALA A 33 4.45 0.39 17.19
N LEU A 34 4.03 1.66 17.35
CA LEU A 34 3.84 2.27 18.67
C LEU A 34 2.67 1.66 19.47
N LYS A 35 1.81 0.88 18.82
CA LYS A 35 0.68 0.18 19.44
C LYS A 35 1.00 -1.28 19.80
N GLU A 36 2.28 -1.64 19.77
CA GLU A 36 2.80 -2.96 20.18
C GLU A 36 2.08 -4.17 19.56
N GLY A 37 1.51 -4.01 18.36
CA GLY A 37 0.85 -5.08 17.61
C GLY A 37 -0.64 -5.26 17.88
N GLU A 38 -1.22 -4.54 18.84
CA GLU A 38 -2.68 -4.50 19.10
C GLU A 38 -3.30 -3.19 18.64
N ALA A 39 -2.90 -2.69 17.46
CA ALA A 39 -3.58 -1.55 16.87
C ALA A 39 -5.06 -1.91 16.63
N GLY A 40 -5.94 -1.27 17.40
CA GLY A 40 -7.38 -1.42 17.22
C GLY A 40 -7.79 -1.00 15.80
N LYS A 41 -8.86 -1.60 15.28
CA LYS A 41 -9.36 -1.24 13.95
C LYS A 41 -9.66 0.26 13.90
N GLY A 42 -8.95 0.98 13.02
CA GLY A 42 -9.14 2.41 12.79
C GLY A 42 -8.26 3.34 13.63
N GLU A 43 -7.41 2.82 14.53
CA GLU A 43 -6.54 3.68 15.35
C GLU A 43 -5.49 4.44 14.52
N CYS A 44 -4.99 3.83 13.45
CA CYS A 44 -4.06 4.43 12.50
C CYS A 44 -4.72 4.76 11.15
N GLU A 45 -6.04 5.01 11.15
CA GLU A 45 -6.82 5.25 9.92
C GLU A 45 -6.32 6.47 9.14
N LYS A 46 -5.88 7.52 9.84
CA LYS A 46 -5.42 8.76 9.19
C LYS A 46 -4.19 8.50 8.33
N GLU A 47 -3.18 7.87 8.91
CA GLU A 47 -1.94 7.49 8.24
C GLU A 47 -2.21 6.45 7.16
N PHE A 48 -3.11 5.50 7.44
CA PHE A 48 -3.52 4.49 6.47
C PHE A 48 -4.17 5.12 5.24
N VAL A 49 -5.11 6.06 5.40
CA VAL A 49 -5.78 6.73 4.28
C VAL A 49 -4.79 7.48 3.39
N VAL A 50 -3.81 8.15 3.98
CA VAL A 50 -2.75 8.87 3.25
C VAL A 50 -1.89 7.88 2.45
N PHE A 51 -1.41 6.82 3.11
CA PHE A 51 -0.64 5.76 2.46
C PHE A 51 -1.43 5.09 1.33
N ARG A 52 -2.68 4.74 1.60
CA ARG A 52 -3.61 4.11 0.65
C ARG A 52 -3.78 4.95 -0.61
N ARG A 53 -3.98 6.27 -0.44
CA ARG A 53 -4.14 7.20 -1.55
C ARG A 53 -2.87 7.28 -2.39
N CYS A 54 -1.70 7.29 -1.77
CA CYS A 54 -0.44 7.25 -2.51
C CYS A 54 -0.35 5.98 -3.38
N VAL A 55 -0.64 4.80 -2.82
CA VAL A 55 -0.56 3.54 -3.58
C VAL A 55 -1.57 3.52 -4.74
N GLN A 56 -2.78 4.03 -4.53
CA GLN A 56 -3.80 4.20 -5.58
C GLN A 56 -3.27 5.06 -6.74
N ASP A 57 -2.68 6.20 -6.43
CA ASP A 57 -2.19 7.13 -7.43
C ASP A 57 -0.94 6.61 -8.14
N ALA A 58 -0.06 5.90 -7.42
CA ALA A 58 1.07 5.19 -8.01
C ALA A 58 0.61 4.07 -8.97
N ALA A 59 -0.45 3.34 -8.60
CA ALA A 59 -1.01 2.27 -9.43
C ALA A 59 -1.62 2.80 -10.72
N LYS A 60 -2.35 3.92 -10.66
CA LYS A 60 -2.85 4.64 -11.84
C LYS A 60 -1.71 5.04 -12.77
N ARG A 61 -0.62 5.60 -12.24
CA ARG A 61 0.56 5.99 -13.04
C ARG A 61 1.24 4.80 -13.74
N LEU A 62 1.21 3.63 -13.10
CA LEU A 62 1.78 2.38 -13.64
C LEU A 62 0.80 1.60 -14.53
N GLY A 63 -0.42 2.09 -14.74
CA GLY A 63 -1.45 1.41 -15.53
C GLY A 63 -1.90 0.07 -14.94
N THR A 64 -1.71 -0.13 -13.63
CA THR A 64 -2.08 -1.35 -12.92
C THR A 64 -3.24 -1.10 -11.97
N ARG A 65 -4.02 -2.15 -11.68
CA ARG A 65 -5.06 -2.09 -10.65
C ARG A 65 -4.41 -2.17 -9.26
N TYR A 66 -5.01 -1.46 -8.31
CA TYR A 66 -4.73 -1.49 -6.88
C TYR A 66 -6.03 -1.85 -6.16
#